data_AF-A0A7C1GB83-F1
#
_entry.id   AF-A0A7C1GB83-F1
#
_cell.length_a   1.000
_cell.length_b   1.000
_cell.length_c   1.000
_cell.angle_alpha   90.00
_cell.angle_beta   90.00
_cell.angle_gamma   90.00
#
_symmetry.space_group_name_H-M   'P 1'
#
loop_
_entity.id
_entity.type
_entity.pdbx_description
1 polymer ?
#
loop_
_entity_poly.entity_id
_entity_poly.type
_entity_poly.pdbx_seq_one_letter_code
_entity_poly.pdbx_strand_id
1 'polypeptide(L)'
;MLLRSRGYSERDIREDLFYFWNSPNLGEAPPTLEVQIRASVLREKHGLSFFDSLHAATALLFDGVIVSLDGAYKSVQGLHALRHDEV
;
A
#
# COMPACT_ATOMS: atom_id res chain seq x y z
N MET A 1 -4.19 11.31 7.27
CA MET A 1 -3.94 12.77 7.28
C MET A 1 -4.13 13.47 5.93
N LEU A 2 -4.16 12.76 4.78
CA LEU A 2 -4.29 13.39 3.45
C LEU A 2 -5.70 13.93 3.13
N LEU A 3 -6.76 13.16 3.38
CA LEU A 3 -8.13 13.60 3.08
C LEU A 3 -8.53 14.77 3.99
N ARG A 4 -8.22 14.68 5.29
CA ARG A 4 -8.43 15.80 6.21
C ARG A 4 -7.69 17.07 5.79
N SER A 5 -6.43 16.98 5.32
CA SER A 5 -5.69 18.17 4.84
C SER A 5 -6.27 18.76 3.54
N ARG A 6 -7.08 18.00 2.80
CA ARG A 6 -7.81 18.46 1.60
C ARG A 6 -9.20 19.02 1.93
N GLY A 7 -9.58 19.11 3.21
CA GLY A 7 -10.84 19.72 3.65
C GLY A 7 -12.02 18.77 3.82
N TYR A 8 -11.82 17.46 3.65
CA TYR A 8 -12.87 16.46 3.88
C TYR A 8 -13.19 16.33 5.37
N SER A 9 -14.48 16.19 5.70
CA SER A 9 -14.91 15.99 7.07
C SER A 9 -14.64 14.55 7.53
N GLU A 10 -14.56 14.34 8.85
CA GLU A 10 -14.44 12.98 9.41
C GLU A 10 -15.66 12.10 9.10
N ARG A 11 -16.81 12.72 8.76
CA ARG A 11 -17.98 11.99 8.29
C ARG A 11 -17.74 11.43 6.89
N ASP A 12 -17.30 12.28 5.96
CA ASP A 12 -17.05 11.89 4.57
C ASP A 12 -15.97 10.81 4.50
N ILE A 13 -14.87 10.98 5.25
CA ILE A 13 -13.78 10.01 5.31
C ILE A 13 -14.28 8.65 5.80
N ARG A 14 -15.11 8.62 6.84
CA ARG A 14 -15.63 7.37 7.39
C ARG A 14 -16.63 6.70 6.44
N GLU A 15 -17.42 7.49 5.72
CA GLU A 15 -18.33 6.98 4.70
C GLU A 15 -17.55 6.27 3.57
N ASP A 16 -16.49 6.89 3.06
CA ASP A 16 -15.59 6.27 2.08
C ASP A 16 -14.96 4.98 2.61
N LEU A 17 -14.48 4.98 3.87
CA LEU A 17 -13.94 3.78 4.50
C LEU A 17 -14.98 2.65 4.63
N PHE A 18 -16.25 2.98 4.90
CA PHE A 18 -17.32 1.98 4.92
C PHE A 18 -17.57 1.37 3.54
N TYR A 19 -17.46 2.16 2.46
CA TYR A 19 -17.58 1.62 1.10
C TYR A 19 -16.43 0.65 0.78
N PHE A 20 -15.19 0.98 1.16
CA PHE A 20 -14.07 0.04 1.01
C PHE A 20 -14.29 -1.24 1.83
N TRP A 21 -14.68 -1.11 3.10
CA TRP A 21 -14.91 -2.24 3.98
C TRP A 21 -15.95 -3.23 3.46
N ASN A 22 -17.01 -2.72 2.82
CA ASN A 22 -18.10 -3.55 2.30
C ASN A 22 -17.94 -3.93 0.82
N SER A 23 -16.81 -3.58 0.19
CA SER A 23 -16.58 -3.90 -1.21
C SER A 23 -16.30 -5.40 -1.39
N PRO A 24 -17.03 -6.11 -2.26
CA PRO A 24 -16.79 -7.53 -2.48
C PRO A 24 -15.40 -7.76 -3.05
N ASN A 25 -14.71 -8.78 -2.56
CA ASN A 25 -13.35 -9.16 -2.95
C ASN A 25 -12.25 -8.14 -2.58
N LEU A 26 -12.55 -7.14 -1.75
CA LEU A 26 -11.53 -6.29 -1.14
C LEU A 26 -11.20 -6.81 0.27
N GLY A 27 -9.95 -7.23 0.47
CA GLY A 27 -9.43 -7.68 1.76
C GLY A 27 -8.53 -6.63 2.41
N GLU A 28 -8.18 -6.87 3.69
CA GLU A 28 -7.22 -6.06 4.43
C GLU A 28 -6.00 -6.90 4.83
N ALA A 29 -4.81 -6.31 4.76
CA ALA A 29 -3.58 -6.91 5.22
C ALA A 29 -3.01 -6.10 6.41
N PRO A 30 -3.00 -6.65 7.62
CA PRO A 30 -2.51 -5.92 8.79
C PRO A 30 -0.98 -5.76 8.75
N PRO A 31 -0.43 -4.66 9.29
CA PRO A 31 1.02 -4.44 9.36
C PRO A 31 1.63 -5.26 10.50
N THR A 32 1.74 -6.58 10.31
CA THR A 32 2.32 -7.51 11.27
C THR A 32 3.81 -7.20 11.52
N LEU A 33 4.38 -7.79 12.59
CA LEU A 33 5.82 -7.65 12.85
C LEU A 33 6.66 -8.18 11.67
N GLU A 34 6.19 -9.21 10.98
CA GLU A 34 6.87 -9.71 9.78
C GLU A 34 6.89 -8.66 8.65
N VAL A 35 5.75 -7.99 8.40
CA VAL A 35 5.67 -6.87 7.45
C VAL A 35 6.66 -5.77 7.85
N GLN A 36 6.71 -5.40 9.13
CA GLN A 36 7.59 -4.35 9.65
C GLN A 36 9.09 -4.67 9.46
N ILE A 37 9.49 -5.92 9.74
CA ILE A 37 10.88 -6.37 9.57
C ILE A 37 11.25 -6.35 8.08
N ARG A 38 10.41 -6.92 7.21
CA ARG A 38 10.64 -6.93 5.77
C ARG A 38 10.69 -5.52 5.19
N ALA A 39 9.77 -4.65 5.62
CA ALA A 39 9.76 -3.25 5.23
C ALA A 39 11.06 -2.55 5.60
N SER A 40 11.60 -2.80 6.79
CA SER A 40 12.89 -2.23 7.20
C SER A 40 14.03 -2.62 6.28
N VAL A 41 14.11 -3.89 5.88
CA VAL A 41 15.11 -4.38 4.93
C VAL A 41 14.92 -3.72 3.55
N LEU A 42 13.68 -3.59 3.07
CA LEU A 42 13.39 -2.97 1.78
C LEU A 42 13.76 -1.48 1.76
N ARG A 43 13.55 -0.74 2.87
CA ARG A 43 13.98 0.67 2.97
C ARG A 43 15.48 0.81 2.84
N GLU A 44 16.23 -0.01 3.56
CA GLU A 44 17.69 0.02 3.51
C GLU A 44 18.22 -0.33 2.12
N LYS A 45 17.66 -1.38 1.49
CA LYS A 45 18.14 -1.90 0.20
C LYS A 45 17.73 -1.04 -0.99
N HIS A 46 16.52 -0.47 -0.99
CA HIS A 46 15.92 0.18 -2.15
C HIS A 46 15.65 1.69 -1.94
N GLY A 47 15.95 2.24 -0.76
CA GLY A 47 15.72 3.65 -0.45
C GLY A 47 14.24 4.04 -0.39
N LEU A 48 13.34 3.07 -0.16
CA LEU A 48 11.90 3.33 -0.09
C LEU A 48 11.54 4.19 1.12
N SER A 49 10.46 4.97 1.00
CA SER A 49 9.89 5.68 2.15
C SER A 49 9.33 4.70 3.19
N PHE A 50 9.00 5.22 4.38
CA PHE A 50 8.39 4.41 5.43
C PHE A 50 7.11 3.69 4.94
N PHE A 51 6.17 4.42 4.35
CA PHE A 51 4.94 3.82 3.86
C PHE A 51 5.16 2.94 2.63
N ASP A 52 6.02 3.34 1.69
CA ASP A 52 6.24 2.52 0.49
C ASP A 52 6.83 1.15 0.82
N SER A 53 7.74 1.12 1.79
CA SER A 53 8.31 -0.15 2.24
C SER A 53 7.30 -1.07 2.93
N LEU A 54 6.30 -0.52 3.62
CA LEU A 54 5.21 -1.31 4.22
C LEU A 54 4.32 -1.91 3.14
N HIS A 55 3.95 -1.12 2.13
CA HIS A 55 3.13 -1.61 1.01
C HIS A 55 3.90 -2.64 0.18
N ALA A 56 5.18 -2.40 -0.13
CA ALA A 56 6.02 -3.35 -0.86
C ALA A 56 6.21 -4.67 -0.08
N ALA A 57 6.50 -4.60 1.22
CA ALA A 57 6.65 -5.79 2.07
C ALA A 57 5.35 -6.59 2.16
N THR A 58 4.22 -5.89 2.26
CA THR A 58 2.89 -6.51 2.26
C THR A 58 2.66 -7.21 0.93
N ALA A 59 2.74 -6.51 -0.20
CA ALA A 59 2.54 -7.10 -1.53
C ALA A 59 3.41 -8.36 -1.76
N LEU A 60 4.70 -8.31 -1.40
CA LEU A 60 5.62 -9.46 -1.51
C LEU A 60 5.25 -10.65 -0.61
N LEU A 61 4.50 -10.45 0.46
CA LEU A 61 3.97 -11.53 1.30
C LEU A 61 2.70 -12.17 0.74
N PHE A 62 1.99 -11.46 -0.15
CA PHE A 62 0.81 -11.96 -0.83
C PHE A 62 1.18 -12.43 -2.24
N ASP A 63 0.69 -11.76 -3.27
CA ASP A 63 0.83 -12.15 -4.68
C ASP A 63 1.98 -11.42 -5.40
N GLY A 64 2.71 -10.56 -4.71
CA GLY A 64 3.77 -9.75 -5.28
C GLY A 64 3.27 -8.65 -6.22
N VAL A 65 1.98 -8.30 -6.20
CA VAL A 65 1.42 -7.25 -7.07
C VAL A 65 1.13 -5.99 -6.26
N ILE A 66 1.43 -4.82 -6.84
CA ILE A 66 1.06 -3.53 -6.27
C ILE A 66 0.51 -2.61 -7.36
N VAL A 67 -0.64 -1.99 -7.10
CA VAL A 67 -1.19 -0.95 -7.99
C VAL A 67 -0.65 0.40 -7.52
N SER A 68 0.21 1.02 -8.32
CA SER A 68 0.82 2.31 -7.97
C SER A 68 1.30 3.08 -9.19
N LEU A 69 1.26 4.41 -9.09
CA LEU A 69 1.89 5.31 -10.06
C LEU A 69 3.35 5.63 -9.70
N ASP A 70 3.81 5.23 -8.52
CA ASP A 70 5.17 5.49 -8.06
C ASP A 70 6.17 4.54 -8.73
N GLY A 71 7.19 5.12 -9.36
CA GLY A 71 8.27 4.37 -9.99
C GLY A 71 9.21 3.67 -9.01
N ALA A 72 9.20 4.02 -7.71
CA ALA A 72 10.09 3.47 -6.70
C ALA A 72 10.01 1.94 -6.60
N TYR A 73 8.81 1.38 -6.80
CA TYR A 73 8.54 -0.06 -6.75
C TYR A 73 9.22 -0.87 -7.86
N LYS A 74 9.57 -0.25 -9.00
CA LYS A 74 10.24 -0.93 -10.12
C LYS A 74 11.61 -1.49 -9.76
N SER A 75 12.24 -0.93 -8.73
CA SER A 75 13.55 -1.38 -8.25
C SER A 75 13.47 -2.60 -7.32
N VAL A 76 12.27 -2.97 -6.85
CA VAL A 76 12.06 -4.02 -5.86
C VAL A 76 11.89 -5.36 -6.57
N GLN A 77 12.86 -6.25 -6.36
CA GLN A 77 12.82 -7.58 -6.96
C GLN A 77 11.63 -8.40 -6.45
N GLY A 78 10.91 -9.05 -7.36
CA GLY A 78 9.74 -9.88 -7.04
C GLY A 78 8.43 -9.11 -6.90
N LEU A 79 8.48 -7.77 -7.02
CA LEU A 79 7.30 -6.92 -6.98
C LEU A 79 6.91 -6.49 -8.41
N HIS A 80 5.66 -6.74 -8.77
CA HIS A 80 5.08 -6.31 -10.04
C HIS A 80 4.20 -5.08 -9.81
N ALA A 81 4.69 -3.92 -10.25
CA ALA A 81 3.95 -2.66 -10.17
C ALA A 81 3.05 -2.49 -11.40
N LEU A 82 1.74 -2.57 -11.19
CA LEU A 82 0.72 -2.28 -12.18
C LEU A 82 0.29 -0.82 -12.08
N ARG A 83 0.00 -0.21 -13.22
CA ARG A 83 -0.74 1.04 -13.29
C ARG A 83 -2.25 0.76 -13.38
N HIS A 84 -3.07 1.75 -13.06
CA HIS A 84 -4.53 1.61 -13.06
C HIS A 84 -5.13 1.28 -14.44
N ASP A 85 -4.40 1.52 -15.53
CA ASP A 85 -4.77 1.19 -16.91
C ASP A 85 -4.45 -0.27 -17.29
N GLU A 86 -3.82 -1.02 -16.38
CA GLU A 86 -3.38 -2.40 -16.55
C GLU A 86 -4.17 -3.38 -15.66
N VAL A 87 -5.18 -2.91 -14.91
CA VAL A 87 -6.01 -3.68 -13.95
C VAL A 87 -7.47 -3.75 -14.40
#